data_AF-A0A822ZM22-F1
#
_entry.id   AF-A0A822ZM22-F1
#
_cell.length_a   1.000
_cell.length_b   1.000
_cell.length_c   1.000
_cell.angle_alpha   90.00
_cell.angle_beta   90.00
_cell.angle_gamma   90.00
#
_symmetry.space_group_name_H-M   'P 1'
#
loop_
_entity.id
_entity.type
_entity.pdbx_description
1 polymer ?
#
loop_
_entity_poly.entity_id
_entity_poly.type
_entity_poly.pdbx_seq_one_letter_code
_entity_poly.pdbx_strand_id
1 'polypeptide(L)'
;MLFHVLLNTFRGIRCYKEIGSLRIFTGKRLEDRKREGSLRFYRPKFSYIFCDMDGTLLNSKSQVSSTTAKALKEAVSMGVKVVIATGKTRPAVISALKMVDLAGKDGIVSEFSPGVFLQGLLVYGRQGREISRRNLDLSVCREVDAFCFEIVLLISSYNLVCG
;
A
#
# COMPACT_ATOMS: atom_id res chain seq x y z
N MET A 1 7.89 -7.62 8.11
CA MET A 1 9.05 -6.71 7.99
C MET A 1 8.65 -5.29 7.57
N LEU A 2 7.81 -5.11 6.54
CA LEU A 2 7.38 -3.79 6.04
C LEU A 2 6.72 -2.88 7.09
N PHE A 3 5.84 -3.46 7.91
CA PHE A 3 5.22 -2.78 9.05
C PHE A 3 6.25 -2.27 10.07
N HIS A 4 7.35 -2.99 10.27
CA HIS A 4 8.38 -2.63 11.23
C HIS A 4 9.24 -1.45 10.72
N VAL A 5 9.47 -1.37 9.40
CA VAL A 5 10.13 -0.23 8.74
C VAL A 5 9.28 1.03 8.83
N LEU A 6 7.96 0.93 8.62
CA LEU A 6 7.04 2.07 8.67
C LEU A 6 6.84 2.62 10.09
N LEU A 7 6.70 1.74 11.09
CA LEU A 7 6.50 2.14 12.49
C LEU A 7 7.73 2.83 13.10
N ASN A 8 8.94 2.45 12.68
CA ASN A 8 10.18 3.04 13.18
C ASN A 8 10.56 4.37 12.49
N THR A 9 10.07 4.63 11.28
CA THR A 9 10.53 5.78 10.47
C THR A 9 9.66 7.03 10.63
N PHE A 10 8.38 6.90 11.00
CA PHE A 10 7.45 8.03 10.98
C PHE A 10 6.51 8.04 12.20
N ARG A 11 6.65 9.06 13.05
CA ARG A 11 5.71 9.33 14.14
C ARG A 11 4.33 9.72 13.57
N GLY A 12 3.26 9.13 14.09
CA GLY A 12 1.88 9.43 13.69
C GLY A 12 1.28 8.55 12.57
N ILE A 13 1.97 7.47 12.18
CA ILE A 13 1.44 6.47 11.25
C ILE A 13 0.60 5.42 11.98
N ARG A 14 -0.58 5.09 11.44
CA ARG A 14 -1.25 3.81 11.71
C ARG A 14 -1.11 2.89 10.50
N CYS A 15 -0.53 1.72 10.72
CA CYS A 15 -0.47 0.65 9.73
C CYS A 15 -1.57 -0.39 10.06
N TYR A 16 -2.35 -0.77 9.05
CA TYR A 16 -3.44 -1.73 9.22
C TYR A 16 -3.11 -3.02 8.49
N LYS A 17 -3.13 -4.14 9.23
CA LYS A 17 -2.90 -5.49 8.71
C LYS A 17 -4.14 -6.06 7.98
N GLU A 18 -5.32 -5.52 8.28
CA GLU A 18 -6.57 -5.79 7.58
C GLU A 18 -7.39 -4.50 7.52
N ILE A 19 -7.89 -4.13 6.33
CA ILE A 19 -8.79 -2.97 6.19
C ILE A 19 -10.16 -3.27 6.81
N GLY A 20 -10.54 -4.54 6.98
CA GLY A 20 -11.70 -4.93 7.79
C GLY A 20 -11.63 -4.45 9.25
N SER A 21 -10.41 -4.25 9.78
CA SER A 21 -10.16 -3.66 11.10
C SER A 21 -10.13 -2.12 11.08
N LEU A 22 -9.96 -1.53 9.89
CA LEU A 22 -10.25 -0.12 9.64
C LEU A 22 -11.77 0.04 9.58
N ARG A 23 -12.44 -0.04 10.74
CA ARG A 23 -13.82 0.45 10.89
C ARG A 23 -13.82 1.96 10.71
N ILE A 24 -13.67 2.45 9.48
CA ILE A 24 -14.27 3.72 9.09
C ILE A 24 -15.75 3.43 9.18
N PHE A 25 -16.34 3.78 10.33
CA PHE A 25 -17.76 3.60 10.58
C PHE A 25 -18.51 4.43 9.54
N THR A 26 -18.83 3.79 8.42
CA THR A 26 -19.89 4.25 7.53
C THR A 26 -21.11 4.48 8.42
N GLY A 27 -21.66 5.69 8.38
CA GLY A 27 -22.78 6.09 9.22
C GLY A 27 -24.09 5.39 8.87
N LYS A 28 -24.16 4.05 8.93
CA LYS A 28 -25.41 3.28 8.95
C LYS A 28 -25.35 2.13 9.97
N ARG A 29 -25.78 2.48 11.19
CA ARG A 29 -26.56 1.73 12.19
C ARG A 29 -26.39 0.19 12.22
N LEU A 30 -25.76 -0.32 13.28
CA LEU A 30 -26.30 -1.48 13.99
C LEU A 30 -27.19 -0.91 15.10
N GLU A 31 -28.48 -1.19 15.00
CA GLU A 31 -29.46 -0.81 16.02
C GLU A 31 -29.16 -1.56 17.31
N ASP A 32 -28.75 -0.83 18.34
CA ASP A 32 -29.28 -1.06 19.68
C ASP A 32 -29.30 0.23 20.49
N ARG A 33 -30.38 0.36 21.25
CA ARG A 33 -31.00 1.58 21.82
C ARG A 33 -30.07 2.40 22.71
N LYS A 34 -29.96 3.72 22.44
CA LYS A 34 -30.40 4.83 23.34
C LYS A 34 -29.91 6.23 22.89
N ARG A 35 -30.89 7.13 22.79
CA ARG A 35 -30.93 8.58 23.05
C ARG A 35 -30.17 9.56 22.13
N GLU A 36 -30.92 10.64 21.84
CA GLU A 36 -30.56 11.87 21.13
C GLU A 36 -29.25 12.48 21.60
N GLY A 37 -28.48 13.02 20.66
CA GLY A 37 -27.29 13.83 20.94
C GLY A 37 -26.25 13.77 19.84
N SER A 38 -26.34 14.71 18.88
CA SER A 38 -25.30 15.08 17.90
C SER A 38 -24.57 13.94 17.17
N LEU A 39 -24.79 13.79 15.86
CA LEU A 39 -23.91 13.02 14.96
C LEU A 39 -22.47 13.54 15.11
N ARG A 40 -21.68 12.91 15.99
CA ARG A 40 -20.26 13.21 16.15
C ARG A 40 -19.55 12.65 14.93
N PHE A 41 -19.32 13.49 13.92
CA PHE A 41 -18.38 13.21 12.86
C PHE A 41 -17.01 12.94 13.49
N TYR A 42 -16.60 11.67 13.56
CA TYR A 42 -15.27 11.30 14.04
C TYR A 42 -14.26 11.76 12.98
N ARG A 43 -13.67 12.95 13.18
CA ARG A 43 -12.53 13.38 12.35
C ARG A 43 -11.33 12.50 12.69
N PRO A 44 -10.76 11.77 11.73
CA PRO A 44 -9.54 11.00 11.95
C PRO A 44 -8.43 11.92 12.49
N LYS A 45 -7.85 11.60 13.65
CA LYS A 45 -6.66 12.31 14.19
C LYS A 45 -5.36 11.98 13.44
N PHE A 46 -5.44 11.32 12.30
CA PHE A 46 -4.30 10.87 11.50
C PHE A 46 -4.46 11.34 10.06
N SER A 47 -3.36 11.74 9.44
CA SER A 47 -3.34 12.26 8.08
C SER A 47 -2.96 11.23 7.03
N TYR A 48 -2.41 10.09 7.46
CA TYR A 48 -1.90 9.05 6.56
C TYR A 48 -2.35 7.65 7.00
N ILE A 49 -2.68 6.82 6.02
CA ILE A 49 -2.87 5.38 6.16
C ILE A 49 -1.82 4.71 5.27
N PHE A 50 -1.06 3.78 5.82
CA PHE A 50 -0.18 2.94 5.03
C PHE A 50 -0.80 1.55 4.89
N CYS A 51 -0.93 1.09 3.64
CA CYS A 51 -1.58 -0.17 3.32
C CYS A 51 -0.62 -1.12 2.60
N ASP A 52 -0.51 -2.33 3.12
CA ASP A 52 0.04 -3.44 2.35
C ASP A 52 -0.98 -3.96 1.32
N MET A 53 -0.46 -4.56 0.26
CA MET A 53 -1.29 -5.17 -0.78
C MET A 53 -1.61 -6.62 -0.47
N ASP A 54 -0.60 -7.48 -0.42
CA ASP A 54 -0.77 -8.92 -0.33
C ASP A 54 -1.16 -9.33 1.08
N GLY A 55 -2.25 -10.09 1.20
CA GLY A 55 -2.78 -10.47 2.51
C GLY A 55 -3.31 -9.30 3.34
N THR A 56 -3.60 -8.16 2.71
CA THR A 56 -4.20 -6.97 3.38
C THR A 56 -5.25 -6.31 2.49
N LEU A 57 -4.87 -5.57 1.43
CA LEU A 57 -5.81 -5.00 0.46
C LEU A 57 -6.41 -6.08 -0.46
N LEU A 58 -5.58 -7.04 -0.86
CA LEU A 58 -5.95 -8.11 -1.77
C LEU A 58 -6.48 -9.31 -0.99
N ASN A 59 -7.61 -9.84 -1.44
CA ASN A 59 -8.15 -11.10 -0.95
C ASN A 59 -7.37 -12.30 -1.51
N SER A 60 -7.79 -13.52 -1.16
CA SER A 60 -7.19 -14.77 -1.67
C SER A 60 -7.26 -14.94 -3.20
N LYS A 61 -8.11 -14.16 -3.89
CA LYS A 61 -8.20 -14.11 -5.36
C LYS A 61 -7.33 -13.01 -5.97
N SER A 62 -6.44 -12.39 -5.19
CA SER A 62 -5.62 -11.25 -5.61
C SER A 62 -6.42 -10.04 -6.10
N GLN A 63 -7.60 -9.82 -5.53
CA GLN A 63 -8.52 -8.74 -5.91
C GLN A 63 -8.84 -7.85 -4.71
N VAL A 64 -9.04 -6.55 -4.97
CA VAL A 64 -9.60 -5.62 -3.98
C VAL A 64 -11.11 -5.77 -3.98
N SER A 65 -11.72 -6.00 -2.82
CA SER A 65 -13.18 -6.07 -2.70
C SER A 65 -13.82 -4.68 -2.89
N SER A 66 -15.06 -4.65 -3.39
CA SER A 66 -15.83 -3.41 -3.52
C SER A 66 -15.98 -2.66 -2.19
N THR A 67 -16.14 -3.40 -1.09
CA THR A 67 -16.20 -2.86 0.27
C THR A 67 -14.91 -2.14 0.67
N THR A 68 -13.75 -2.74 0.37
CA THR A 68 -12.43 -2.17 0.64
C THR A 68 -12.18 -0.93 -0.21
N ALA A 69 -12.51 -1.00 -1.51
CA ALA A 69 -12.37 0.15 -2.40
C ALA A 69 -13.22 1.34 -1.95
N LYS A 70 -14.46 1.08 -1.52
CA LYS A 70 -15.35 2.12 -0.98
C LYS A 70 -14.80 2.75 0.30
N ALA A 71 -14.29 1.93 1.23
CA ALA A 71 -13.70 2.43 2.48
C ALA A 71 -12.46 3.30 2.22
N LEU A 72 -11.62 2.95 1.25
CA LEU A 72 -10.45 3.76 0.86
C LEU A 72 -10.87 5.07 0.20
N LYS A 73 -11.85 5.05 -0.71
CA LYS A 73 -12.40 6.27 -1.32
C LYS A 73 -12.99 7.22 -0.27
N GLU A 74 -13.66 6.68 0.74
CA GLU A 74 -14.19 7.44 1.87
C GLU A 74 -13.08 8.02 2.76
N ALA A 75 -12.01 7.24 3.03
CA ALA A 75 -10.85 7.76 3.76
C ALA A 75 -10.23 8.97 3.03
N VAL A 76 -10.08 8.86 1.71
CA VAL A 76 -9.55 9.93 0.85
C VAL A 76 -10.47 11.15 0.88
N SER A 77 -11.80 10.98 0.80
CA SER A 77 -12.75 12.10 0.86
C SER A 77 -12.76 12.81 2.23
N MET A 78 -12.37 12.11 3.31
CA MET A 78 -12.15 12.69 4.63
C MET A 78 -10.79 13.41 4.78
N GLY A 79 -10.00 13.50 3.70
CA GLY A 79 -8.69 14.18 3.69
C GLY A 79 -7.54 13.31 4.20
N VAL A 80 -7.76 12.01 4.39
CA VAL A 80 -6.71 11.06 4.78
C VAL A 80 -5.97 10.57 3.53
N LYS A 81 -4.64 10.63 3.55
CA LYS A 81 -3.82 10.16 2.43
C LYS A 81 -3.52 8.68 2.59
N VAL A 82 -3.89 7.88 1.61
CA VAL A 82 -3.52 6.47 1.55
C VAL A 82 -2.18 6.34 0.82
N VAL A 83 -1.25 5.59 1.41
CA VAL A 83 0.09 5.31 0.87
C VAL A 83 0.24 3.81 0.74
N ILE A 84 0.53 3.34 -0.46
CA ILE A 84 0.80 1.91 -0.69
C ILE A 84 2.21 1.60 -0.19
N ALA A 85 2.32 0.52 0.57
CA ALA A 85 3.58 -0.04 1.01
C ALA A 85 3.57 -1.54 0.71
N THR A 86 4.34 -2.01 -0.27
CA THR A 86 4.29 -3.40 -0.72
C THR A 86 5.64 -3.92 -1.23
N GLY A 87 5.74 -5.24 -1.37
CA GLY A 87 6.82 -5.88 -2.13
C GLY A 87 6.69 -5.76 -3.65
N LYS A 88 5.52 -5.38 -4.16
CA LYS A 88 5.29 -5.22 -5.60
C LYS A 88 5.94 -3.97 -6.18
N THR A 89 6.17 -3.97 -7.48
CA THR A 89 6.55 -2.77 -8.24
C THR A 89 5.36 -1.81 -8.37
N ARG A 90 5.63 -0.50 -8.53
CA ARG A 90 4.57 0.49 -8.74
C ARG A 90 3.68 0.17 -9.96
N PRO A 91 4.19 -0.21 -11.15
CA PRO A 91 3.35 -0.56 -12.28
C PRO A 91 2.40 -1.73 -11.98
N ALA A 92 2.87 -2.75 -11.24
CA ALA A 92 2.02 -3.87 -10.83
C ALA A 92 0.89 -3.42 -9.89
N VAL A 93 1.20 -2.51 -8.96
CA VAL A 93 0.20 -1.91 -8.06
C VAL A 93 -0.84 -1.11 -8.84
N ILE A 94 -0.39 -0.24 -9.76
CA ILE A 94 -1.27 0.57 -10.60
C ILE A 94 -2.19 -0.32 -11.43
N SER A 95 -1.66 -1.38 -12.06
CA SER A 95 -2.44 -2.34 -12.82
C SER A 95 -3.53 -3.00 -11.95
N ALA A 96 -3.16 -3.49 -10.77
CA ALA A 96 -4.09 -4.15 -9.85
C ALA A 96 -5.20 -3.21 -9.36
N LEU A 97 -4.86 -1.96 -9.04
CA LEU A 97 -5.80 -0.97 -8.50
C LEU A 97 -6.62 -0.24 -9.59
N LYS A 98 -6.19 -0.30 -10.85
CA LYS A 98 -6.94 0.26 -11.99
C LYS A 98 -8.28 -0.44 -12.19
N MET A 99 -8.35 -1.75 -11.95
CA MET A 99 -9.60 -2.53 -12.08
C MET A 99 -10.72 -2.10 -11.14
N VAL A 100 -10.37 -1.43 -10.03
CA VAL A 100 -11.32 -0.96 -9.01
C VAL A 100 -11.38 0.56 -8.91
N ASP A 101 -10.86 1.27 -9.92
CA ASP A 101 -10.87 2.73 -10.00
C ASP A 101 -10.21 3.39 -8.75
N LEU A 102 -9.09 2.80 -8.33
CA LEU A 102 -8.22 3.31 -7.26
C LEU A 102 -6.85 3.77 -7.79
N ALA A 103 -6.62 3.66 -9.10
CA ALA A 103 -5.41 4.15 -9.76
C ALA A 103 -5.72 5.38 -10.62
N GLY A 104 -4.75 6.28 -10.76
CA GLY A 104 -4.88 7.51 -11.55
C GLY A 104 -4.81 8.78 -10.71
N LYS A 105 -5.08 9.92 -11.33
CA LYS A 105 -4.94 11.26 -10.71
C LYS A 105 -5.81 11.41 -9.46
N ASP A 106 -7.01 10.83 -9.50
CA ASP A 106 -8.00 10.89 -8.42
C ASP A 106 -8.04 9.61 -7.57
N GLY A 107 -7.12 8.67 -7.85
CA GLY A 107 -6.95 7.42 -7.13
C GLY A 107 -6.01 7.53 -5.92
N ILE A 108 -5.79 6.41 -5.24
CA ILE A 108 -4.81 6.29 -4.15
C ILE A 108 -3.39 6.03 -4.66
N VAL A 109 -3.25 5.57 -5.91
CA VAL A 109 -1.94 5.31 -6.54
C VAL A 109 -1.86 5.93 -7.94
N SER A 110 -0.71 6.53 -8.24
CA SER A 110 -0.35 6.99 -9.58
C SER A 110 1.17 7.15 -9.67
N GLU A 111 1.67 7.57 -10.83
CA GLU A 111 3.10 7.92 -10.96
C GLU A 111 3.52 9.09 -10.07
N PHE A 112 2.57 9.90 -9.60
CA PHE A 112 2.83 11.06 -8.75
C PHE A 112 2.51 10.80 -7.26
N SER A 113 2.00 9.62 -6.91
CA SER A 113 1.65 9.30 -5.53
C SER A 113 2.87 8.84 -4.73
N PRO A 114 2.99 9.18 -3.44
CA PRO A 114 4.00 8.56 -2.58
C PRO A 114 3.76 7.06 -2.45
N GLY A 115 4.79 6.30 -2.10
CA GLY A 115 4.67 4.87 -1.87
C GLY A 115 6.00 4.19 -1.53
N VAL A 116 5.90 3.03 -0.90
CA VAL A 116 7.02 2.16 -0.55
C VAL A 116 6.87 0.88 -1.38
N PHE A 117 7.83 0.58 -2.23
CA PHE A 117 7.78 -0.52 -3.19
C PHE A 117 9.00 -1.41 -3.01
N LEU A 118 8.94 -2.63 -3.56
CA LEU A 118 10.06 -3.58 -3.53
C LEU A 118 10.62 -3.76 -2.11
N GLN A 119 9.72 -3.96 -1.14
CA GLN A 119 10.05 -4.17 0.27
C GLN A 119 10.85 -3.00 0.88
N GLY A 120 10.73 -1.79 0.33
CA GLY A 120 11.44 -0.60 0.78
C GLY A 120 12.74 -0.31 0.04
N LEU A 121 13.11 -1.13 -0.95
CA LEU A 121 14.22 -0.81 -1.85
C LEU A 121 13.94 0.43 -2.69
N LEU A 122 12.66 0.73 -2.97
CA LEU A 122 12.27 1.89 -3.75
C LEU A 122 11.18 2.69 -3.03
N VAL A 123 11.49 3.94 -2.69
CA VAL A 123 10.59 4.83 -1.93
C VAL A 123 10.35 6.11 -2.70
N TYR A 124 9.08 6.41 -2.93
CA TYR A 124 8.62 7.65 -3.56
C TYR A 124 7.92 8.57 -2.56
N GLY A 125 8.24 9.84 -2.67
CA GLY A 125 7.64 10.93 -1.90
C GLY A 125 6.52 11.63 -2.63
N ARG A 126 6.26 12.87 -2.19
CA ARG A 126 5.26 13.75 -2.81
C ARG A 126 5.60 13.99 -4.28
N GLN A 127 4.58 14.10 -5.13
CA GLN A 127 4.71 14.30 -6.58
C GLN A 127 5.51 13.18 -7.29
N GLY A 128 5.61 12.00 -6.68
CA GLY A 128 6.32 10.87 -7.27
C GLY A 128 7.84 11.01 -7.27
N ARG A 129 8.40 11.96 -6.51
CA ARG A 129 9.84 12.11 -6.39
C ARG A 129 10.46 10.89 -5.73
N GLU A 130 11.47 10.29 -6.33
CA GLU A 130 12.26 9.24 -5.71
C GLU A 130 13.01 9.81 -4.49
N ILE A 131 12.80 9.21 -3.32
CA ILE A 131 13.48 9.56 -2.07
C ILE A 131 14.68 8.64 -1.86
N SER A 132 14.49 7.34 -2.10
CA SER A 132 15.49 6.32 -1.85
C SER A 132 15.35 5.19 -2.86
N ARG A 133 16.50 4.74 -3.36
CA ARG A 133 16.65 3.53 -4.14
C ARG A 133 17.84 2.76 -3.61
N ARG A 134 17.64 1.46 -3.41
CA ARG A 134 18.72 0.51 -3.13
C ARG A 134 18.70 -0.58 -4.18
N ASN A 135 19.85 -0.76 -4.80
CA ASN A 135 20.06 -1.77 -5.81
C ASN A 135 20.99 -2.84 -5.24
N LEU A 136 20.86 -4.06 -5.75
CA LEU A 136 21.87 -5.08 -5.55
C LEU A 136 23.11 -4.74 -6.38
N ASP A 137 24.27 -5.04 -5.82
CA ASP A 137 25.53 -4.92 -6.54
C ASP A 137 25.56 -5.91 -7.70
N LEU A 138 26.13 -5.48 -8.83
CA LEU A 138 26.29 -6.30 -10.03
C LEU A 138 27.03 -7.62 -9.75
N SER A 139 28.00 -7.62 -8.84
CA SER A 139 28.71 -8.84 -8.42
C SER A 139 27.74 -9.86 -7.83
N VAL A 140 26.90 -9.42 -6.89
CA VAL A 140 25.87 -10.27 -6.27
C VAL A 140 24.84 -10.73 -7.30
N CYS A 141 24.42 -9.85 -8.22
CA CYS A 141 23.52 -10.25 -9.30
C CYS A 141 24.12 -11.37 -10.16
N ARG A 142 25.40 -11.27 -10.53
CA ARG A 142 26.11 -12.31 -11.30
C ARG A 142 26.23 -13.63 -10.54
N GLU A 143 26.51 -13.57 -9.24
CA GLU A 143 26.57 -14.78 -8.39
C GLU A 143 25.20 -15.46 -8.31
N VAL A 144 24.13 -14.68 -8.13
CA VAL A 144 22.76 -15.20 -8.11
C VAL A 144 22.39 -15.81 -9.46
N ASP A 145 22.72 -15.15 -10.57
CA ASP A 145 22.44 -15.67 -11.92
C ASP A 145 23.20 -16.97 -12.18
N ALA A 146 24.48 -17.05 -11.81
CA ALA A 146 25.28 -18.26 -11.93
C ALA A 146 24.70 -19.41 -11.09
N PHE A 147 24.37 -19.14 -9.82
CA PHE A 147 23.74 -20.12 -8.95
C PHE A 147 22.41 -20.62 -9.52
N CYS A 148 21.58 -19.71 -10.03
CA CYS A 148 20.27 -20.03 -10.59
C CYS A 148 20.36 -20.87 -11.87
N PHE A 149 21.38 -20.61 -12.71
CA PHE A 149 21.68 -21.45 -13.87
C PHE A 149 22.03 -22.88 -13.46
N GLU A 150 22.79 -23.07 -12.37
CA GLU A 150 23.15 -24.41 -11.86
C GLU A 150 21.94 -25.18 -11.35
N ILE A 151 20.95 -24.52 -10.74
CA ILE A 151 19.74 -25.17 -10.20
C ILE A 151 18.54 -25.15 -11.16
N VAL A 152 18.73 -24.73 -12.41
CA VAL A 152 17.69 -24.60 -13.46
C VAL A 152 16.49 -23.75 -12.99
N LEU A 153 16.76 -22.67 -12.25
CA LEU A 153 15.75 -21.74 -11.77
C LEU A 153 15.85 -20.44 -12.58
N LEU A 154 14.80 -20.08 -13.31
CA LEU A 154 14.82 -18.91 -14.18
C LEU A 154 14.37 -17.68 -13.37
N ILE A 155 15.32 -16.88 -12.89
CA ILE A 155 15.02 -15.59 -12.25
C ILE A 155 14.92 -14.51 -13.32
N SER A 156 13.79 -13.81 -13.36
CA SER A 156 13.63 -12.64 -14.20
C SER A 156 14.24 -11.42 -13.50
N SER A 157 15.17 -10.74 -14.16
CA SER A 157 15.98 -9.63 -13.61
C SER A 157 15.16 -8.45 -13.08
N TYR A 158 13.84 -8.38 -13.32
CA TYR A 158 12.97 -7.34 -12.77
C TYR A 158 12.90 -7.33 -11.23
N ASN A 159 13.19 -8.45 -10.56
CA ASN A 159 13.21 -8.53 -9.09
C ASN A 159 14.60 -8.26 -8.49
N LEU A 160 15.68 -8.42 -9.27
CA LEU A 160 16.99 -7.91 -8.89
C LEU A 160 17.11 -6.50 -9.48
N VAL A 161 16.84 -5.49 -8.67
CA VAL A 161 17.17 -4.12 -9.08
C VAL A 161 18.71 -4.03 -9.06
N CYS A 162 19.37 -4.47 -10.13
CA CYS A 162 20.82 -4.33 -10.30
C CYS A 162 21.10 -2.89 -10.74
N GLY A 163 22.07 -2.25 -10.09
CA GLY A 163 22.47 -0.86 -10.36
C GLY A 163 23.55 -0.75 -11.42
#